data_AF-A0A1E4CJA3-F1
#
_entry.id   AF-A0A1E4CJA3-F1
#
_cell.length_a   1.000
_cell.length_b   1.000
_cell.length_c   1.000
_cell.angle_alpha   90.00
_cell.angle_beta   90.00
_cell.angle_gamma   90.00
#
_symmetry.space_group_name_H-M   'P 1'
#
loop_
_entity.id
_entity.type
_entity.pdbx_description
1 polymer ?
#
loop_
_entity_poly.entity_id
_entity_poly.type
_entity_poly.pdbx_seq_one_letter_code
_entity_poly.pdbx_strand_id
1 'polypeptide(L)'
;MTSEDAERKALLEQLAASDMTTLKRLAALLDDAPARPADSGPGYLDFLRAVSDSDVRGLRNAEKSYGNSWKRRGGVDTFNMLARKWDRVEKRLATAIAVGSGTTGASPYDIFEHIAADTKSDGFIDDVRDLRRYLMLAEAEIAARKAGNVEDSGRGYLDQLQAIADGDVANIEEKERAYGSSWKRRGGIGAFMMFARKFDRIEQRVSTEIAATAEAPGAQKHNLFQHILADRRAEPLLDDIRDLRRYLVLVEAEMAARGALEIGTSRDNREKS
;
A
#
# COMPACT_ATOMS: atom_id res chain seq x y z
N MET A 1 15.38 -11.93 37.10
CA MET A 1 13.95 -12.14 36.81
C MET A 1 13.34 -10.77 36.69
N THR A 2 12.92 -10.40 35.48
CA THR A 2 12.25 -9.11 35.26
C THR A 2 10.86 -9.15 35.88
N SER A 3 10.22 -8.00 36.11
CA SER A 3 8.82 -7.91 36.58
C SER A 3 7.88 -8.73 35.68
N GLU A 4 8.16 -8.72 34.38
CA GLU A 4 7.41 -9.41 33.34
C GLU A 4 7.55 -10.95 33.45
N ASP A 5 8.75 -11.45 33.78
CA ASP A 5 8.96 -12.90 34.03
C ASP A 5 8.16 -13.39 35.25
N ALA A 6 8.05 -12.55 36.28
CA ALA A 6 7.31 -12.88 37.50
C ALA A 6 5.79 -12.89 37.27
N GLU A 7 5.27 -11.92 36.52
CA GLU A 7 3.86 -11.88 36.12
C GLU A 7 3.49 -13.07 35.23
N ARG A 8 4.36 -13.42 34.26
CA ARG A 8 4.13 -14.55 33.36
C ARG A 8 4.12 -15.88 34.12
N LYS A 9 5.00 -16.03 35.11
CA LYS A 9 5.03 -17.22 35.98
C LYS A 9 3.77 -17.32 36.85
N ALA A 10 3.32 -16.23 37.44
CA ALA A 10 2.10 -16.20 38.26
C ALA A 10 0.85 -16.56 37.44
N LEU A 11 0.75 -16.08 36.21
CA LEU A 11 -0.33 -16.45 35.27
C LEU A 11 -0.31 -17.94 34.91
N LEU A 12 0.86 -18.51 34.65
CA LEU A 12 1.01 -19.93 34.35
C LEU A 12 0.63 -20.82 35.55
N GLU A 13 0.97 -20.40 36.76
CA GLU A 13 0.59 -21.10 38.00
C GLU A 13 -0.94 -21.03 38.23
N GLN A 14 -1.57 -19.88 37.95
CA GLN A 14 -3.04 -19.75 37.98
C GLN A 14 -3.73 -20.61 36.92
N LEU A 15 -3.19 -20.68 35.70
CA LEU A 15 -3.71 -21.55 34.65
C LEU A 15 -3.58 -23.03 35.02
N ALA A 16 -2.43 -23.43 35.57
CA ALA A 16 -2.19 -24.81 36.00
C ALA A 16 -3.10 -25.25 37.15
N ALA A 17 -3.53 -24.30 37.99
CA ALA A 17 -4.49 -24.53 39.07
C ALA A 17 -5.96 -24.47 38.62
N SER A 18 -6.24 -24.07 37.37
CA SER A 18 -7.61 -23.95 36.85
C SER A 18 -8.19 -25.30 36.44
N ASP A 19 -9.48 -25.49 36.66
CA ASP A 19 -10.15 -26.73 36.28
C ASP A 19 -10.30 -26.87 34.75
N MET A 20 -10.46 -28.10 34.28
CA MET A 20 -10.54 -28.44 32.85
C MET A 20 -11.71 -27.76 32.13
N THR A 21 -12.80 -27.42 32.83
CA THR A 21 -13.95 -26.71 32.26
C THR A 21 -13.62 -25.24 32.05
N THR A 22 -12.96 -24.62 33.02
CA THR A 22 -12.46 -23.25 32.94
C THR A 22 -11.40 -23.12 31.84
N LEU A 23 -10.47 -24.06 31.75
CA LEU A 23 -9.48 -24.11 30.67
C LEU A 23 -10.13 -24.28 29.29
N LYS A 24 -11.16 -25.13 29.17
CA LYS A 24 -11.93 -25.27 27.92
C LYS A 24 -12.71 -24.02 27.55
N ARG A 25 -13.24 -23.27 28.53
CA ARG A 25 -13.91 -21.98 28.29
C ARG A 25 -12.92 -20.89 27.89
N LEU A 26 -11.74 -20.84 28.52
CA LEU A 26 -10.68 -19.91 28.13
C LEU A 26 -10.14 -20.24 26.73
N ALA A 27 -9.94 -21.53 26.43
CA ALA A 27 -9.57 -21.99 25.09
C ALA A 27 -10.66 -21.64 24.08
N ALA A 28 -11.95 -21.87 24.39
CA ALA A 28 -13.05 -21.49 23.53
C ALA A 28 -13.15 -19.97 23.33
N LEU A 29 -12.85 -19.15 24.33
CA LEU A 29 -12.78 -17.67 24.22
C LEU A 29 -11.57 -17.19 23.41
N LEU A 30 -10.48 -17.95 23.40
CA LEU A 30 -9.30 -17.69 22.57
C LEU A 30 -9.50 -18.20 21.12
N ASP A 31 -10.23 -19.30 20.95
CA ASP A 31 -10.67 -19.85 19.67
C ASP A 31 -11.84 -19.05 19.06
N ASP A 32 -12.60 -18.29 19.88
CA ASP A 32 -13.63 -17.31 19.45
C ASP A 32 -13.01 -16.01 18.91
N ALA A 33 -11.69 -15.96 18.69
CA ALA A 33 -11.12 -14.98 17.78
C ALA A 33 -11.89 -15.12 16.46
N PRO A 34 -12.68 -14.11 16.04
CA PRO A 34 -13.60 -14.26 14.92
C PRO A 34 -12.81 -14.79 13.74
N ALA A 35 -13.24 -15.93 13.20
CA ALA A 35 -12.56 -16.59 12.09
C ALA A 35 -12.28 -15.54 11.02
N ARG A 36 -10.99 -15.26 10.77
CA ARG A 36 -10.59 -14.26 9.78
C ARG A 36 -11.10 -14.71 8.43
N PRO A 37 -12.05 -13.99 7.82
CA PRO A 37 -12.64 -14.46 6.57
C PRO A 37 -11.55 -14.45 5.49
N ALA A 38 -11.53 -15.48 4.64
CA ALA A 38 -10.61 -15.53 3.50
C ALA A 38 -10.95 -14.46 2.44
N ASP A 39 -12.15 -13.89 2.50
CA ASP A 39 -12.66 -12.80 1.65
C ASP A 39 -13.62 -11.95 2.49
N SER A 40 -13.39 -10.64 2.59
CA SER A 40 -14.26 -9.72 3.35
C SER A 40 -15.59 -9.37 2.65
N GLY A 41 -15.84 -9.86 1.43
CA GLY A 41 -16.93 -9.37 0.60
C GLY A 41 -16.75 -7.87 0.31
N PRO A 42 -17.79 -7.02 0.38
CA PRO A 42 -17.62 -5.58 0.26
C PRO A 42 -17.12 -4.90 1.56
N GLY A 43 -16.85 -5.64 2.63
CA GLY A 43 -16.48 -5.09 3.94
C GLY A 43 -15.20 -4.23 3.94
N TYR A 44 -14.31 -4.44 2.97
CA TYR A 44 -13.14 -3.58 2.75
C TYR A 44 -13.49 -2.11 2.44
N LEU A 45 -14.70 -1.81 1.96
CA LEU A 45 -15.13 -0.45 1.69
C LEU A 45 -15.07 0.44 2.95
N ASP A 46 -15.39 -0.14 4.11
CA ASP A 46 -15.40 0.55 5.40
C ASP A 46 -14.00 1.04 5.83
N PHE A 47 -12.96 0.48 5.22
CA PHE A 47 -11.56 0.75 5.56
C PHE A 47 -10.87 1.71 4.58
N LEU A 48 -11.47 1.99 3.40
CA LEU A 48 -10.82 2.79 2.35
C LEU A 48 -10.39 4.16 2.84
N ARG A 49 -11.28 4.87 3.53
CA ARG A 49 -11.00 6.22 4.04
C ARG A 49 -9.87 6.20 5.08
N ALA A 50 -9.89 5.23 5.99
CA ALA A 50 -8.84 5.08 6.99
C ALA A 50 -7.47 4.80 6.35
N VAL A 51 -7.41 3.94 5.32
CA VAL A 51 -6.17 3.66 4.56
C VAL A 51 -5.67 4.93 3.87
N SER A 52 -6.54 5.61 3.12
CA SER A 52 -6.15 6.81 2.36
C SER A 52 -5.71 7.95 3.28
N ASP A 53 -6.42 8.20 4.39
CA ASP A 53 -6.00 9.22 5.37
C ASP A 53 -4.70 8.85 6.07
N SER A 54 -4.44 7.56 6.28
CA SER A 54 -3.17 7.07 6.81
C SER A 54 -1.99 7.39 5.89
N ASP A 55 -2.18 7.28 4.57
CA ASP A 55 -1.14 7.69 3.61
C ASP A 55 -0.88 9.18 3.63
N VAL A 56 -1.94 10.01 3.71
CA VAL A 56 -1.79 11.47 3.82
C VAL A 56 -1.01 11.84 5.08
N ARG A 57 -1.36 11.25 6.24
CA ARG A 57 -0.64 11.46 7.49
C ARG A 57 0.81 10.99 7.40
N GLY A 58 1.04 9.78 6.88
CA GLY A 58 2.38 9.20 6.73
C GLY A 58 3.28 10.05 5.85
N LEU A 59 2.77 10.56 4.73
CA LEU A 59 3.51 11.47 3.83
C LEU A 59 3.83 12.81 4.49
N ARG A 60 2.87 13.44 5.16
CA ARG A 60 3.09 14.70 5.91
C ARG A 60 4.11 14.53 7.03
N ASN A 61 4.15 13.36 7.68
CA ASN A 61 5.15 13.05 8.69
C ASN A 61 6.53 12.77 8.09
N ALA A 62 6.60 12.02 6.98
CA ALA A 62 7.85 11.74 6.28
C ALA A 62 8.53 13.01 5.74
N GLU A 63 7.74 14.00 5.29
CA GLU A 63 8.23 15.31 4.84
C GLU A 63 9.14 15.99 5.87
N LYS A 64 8.83 15.86 7.17
CA LYS A 64 9.61 16.46 8.27
C LYS A 64 11.04 15.89 8.36
N SER A 65 11.27 14.69 7.84
CA SER A 65 12.56 13.99 7.92
C SER A 65 13.30 13.97 6.58
N TYR A 66 12.58 13.79 5.46
CA TYR A 66 13.20 13.51 4.16
C TYR A 66 13.00 14.61 3.10
N GLY A 67 12.02 15.50 3.30
CA GLY A 67 11.69 16.58 2.38
C GLY A 67 11.56 16.13 0.91
N ASN A 68 12.07 16.97 0.00
CA ASN A 68 12.02 16.77 -1.46
C ASN A 68 13.03 15.74 -2.01
N SER A 69 13.67 14.92 -1.17
CA SER A 69 14.72 13.99 -1.61
C SER A 69 14.27 13.03 -2.72
N TRP A 70 13.00 12.66 -2.72
CA TRP A 70 12.38 11.74 -3.69
C TRP A 70 12.24 12.29 -5.11
N LYS A 71 12.35 13.61 -5.30
CA LYS A 71 12.23 14.30 -6.61
C LYS A 71 13.43 15.21 -6.92
N ARG A 72 14.58 15.03 -6.27
CA ARG A 72 15.73 15.94 -6.37
C ARG A 72 16.23 16.15 -7.81
N ARG A 73 16.21 15.11 -8.65
CA ARG A 73 16.49 15.20 -10.11
C ARG A 73 15.21 15.08 -10.95
N GLY A 74 14.10 15.62 -10.45
CA GLY A 74 12.80 15.58 -11.12
C GLY A 74 12.29 14.16 -11.34
N GLY A 75 11.64 13.94 -12.49
CA GLY A 75 10.91 12.71 -12.78
C GLY A 75 11.78 11.45 -12.89
N VAL A 76 13.09 11.59 -13.15
CA VAL A 76 14.03 10.46 -13.20
C VAL A 76 14.22 9.84 -11.82
N ASP A 77 14.44 10.68 -10.79
CA ASP A 77 14.58 10.18 -9.42
C ASP A 77 13.27 9.60 -8.91
N THR A 78 12.14 10.23 -9.25
CA THR A 78 10.81 9.72 -8.90
C THR A 78 10.55 8.35 -9.51
N PHE A 79 10.82 8.14 -10.81
CA PHE A 79 10.68 6.83 -11.44
C PHE A 79 11.59 5.79 -10.81
N ASN A 80 12.87 6.10 -10.65
CA ASN A 80 13.83 5.17 -10.04
C ASN A 80 13.42 4.80 -8.61
N MET A 81 12.76 5.70 -7.88
CA MET A 81 12.23 5.40 -6.55
C MET A 81 11.04 4.45 -6.59
N LEU A 82 10.12 4.66 -7.53
CA LEU A 82 8.99 3.75 -7.76
C LEU A 82 9.48 2.36 -8.19
N ALA A 83 10.39 2.27 -9.16
CA ALA A 83 10.99 1.01 -9.62
C ALA A 83 11.66 0.25 -8.48
N ARG A 84 12.46 0.91 -7.63
CA ARG A 84 13.06 0.24 -6.46
C ARG A 84 12.03 -0.29 -5.46
N LYS A 85 10.90 0.40 -5.28
CA LYS A 85 9.84 -0.05 -4.37
C LYS A 85 9.06 -1.21 -4.98
N TRP A 86 8.77 -1.14 -6.28
CA TRP A 86 8.20 -2.22 -7.05
C TRP A 86 9.07 -3.49 -6.96
N ASP A 87 10.36 -3.40 -7.26
CA ASP A 87 11.30 -4.51 -7.17
C ASP A 87 11.28 -5.18 -5.79
N ARG A 88 11.11 -4.42 -4.70
CA ARG A 88 11.02 -4.99 -3.35
C ARG A 88 9.73 -5.77 -3.15
N VAL A 89 8.60 -5.21 -3.60
CA VAL A 89 7.30 -5.91 -3.55
C VAL A 89 7.38 -7.20 -4.34
N GLU A 90 7.87 -7.14 -5.59
CA GLU A 90 7.96 -8.30 -6.47
C GLU A 90 8.92 -9.36 -5.93
N LYS A 91 10.13 -8.99 -5.49
CA LYS A 91 11.11 -9.94 -4.93
C LYS A 91 10.58 -10.66 -3.69
N ARG A 92 9.87 -9.95 -2.81
CA ARG A 92 9.26 -10.55 -1.63
C ARG A 92 8.15 -11.53 -2.03
N LEU A 93 7.27 -11.13 -2.94
CA LEU A 93 6.19 -11.98 -3.43
C LEU A 93 6.68 -13.20 -4.22
N ALA A 94 7.80 -13.11 -4.92
CA ALA A 94 8.34 -14.22 -5.70
C ALA A 94 8.80 -15.41 -4.83
N THR A 95 8.99 -15.21 -3.53
CA THR A 95 9.55 -16.22 -2.63
C THR A 95 8.46 -16.79 -1.72
N ALA A 96 8.24 -18.09 -1.75
CA ALA A 96 7.30 -18.74 -0.84
C ALA A 96 7.73 -18.55 0.63
N ILE A 97 6.75 -18.34 1.52
CA ILE A 97 6.97 -18.37 2.97
C ILE A 97 6.57 -19.75 3.47
N ALA A 98 7.52 -20.49 4.05
CA ALA A 98 7.26 -21.82 4.59
C ALA A 98 6.32 -21.75 5.79
N VAL A 99 5.46 -22.76 5.93
CA VAL A 99 4.63 -22.96 7.12
C VAL A 99 5.55 -23.26 8.31
N GLY A 100 5.55 -22.39 9.32
CA GLY A 100 6.21 -22.62 10.61
C GLY A 100 5.22 -23.13 11.66
N SER A 101 5.68 -23.45 12.88
CA SER A 101 4.74 -23.78 13.97
C SER A 101 3.94 -22.54 14.37
N GLY A 102 2.67 -22.47 13.96
CA GLY A 102 1.75 -21.38 14.29
C GLY A 102 1.73 -20.21 13.30
N THR A 103 2.38 -20.31 12.12
CA THR A 103 2.24 -19.32 11.04
C THR A 103 1.67 -19.94 9.78
N THR A 104 0.76 -19.22 9.11
CA THR A 104 0.32 -19.57 7.77
C THR A 104 1.47 -19.35 6.79
N GLY A 105 1.70 -20.30 5.88
CA GLY A 105 2.66 -20.12 4.78
C GLY A 105 2.11 -19.14 3.73
N ALA A 106 2.95 -18.81 2.74
CA ALA A 106 2.53 -18.01 1.60
C ALA A 106 3.07 -18.57 0.29
N SER A 107 2.17 -18.72 -0.67
CA SER A 107 2.46 -19.15 -2.04
C SER A 107 3.04 -17.99 -2.84
N PRO A 108 4.00 -18.23 -3.75
CA PRO A 108 4.56 -17.18 -4.58
C PRO A 108 3.48 -16.36 -5.29
N TYR A 109 3.63 -15.04 -5.24
CA TYR A 109 2.76 -14.03 -5.81
C TYR A 109 1.36 -13.91 -5.19
N ASP A 110 1.02 -14.72 -4.17
CA ASP A 110 -0.21 -14.49 -3.42
C ASP A 110 -0.03 -13.37 -2.40
N ILE A 111 -0.49 -12.16 -2.76
CA ILE A 111 -0.31 -10.99 -1.90
C ILE A 111 -1.06 -11.08 -0.56
N PHE A 112 -2.21 -11.75 -0.53
CA PHE A 112 -2.98 -11.85 0.70
C PHE A 112 -2.32 -12.82 1.67
N GLU A 113 -1.84 -13.96 1.19
CA GLU A 113 -1.08 -14.90 2.01
C GLU A 113 0.22 -14.27 2.52
N HIS A 114 0.95 -13.53 1.68
CA HIS A 114 2.18 -12.85 2.09
C HIS A 114 1.94 -11.81 3.19
N ILE A 115 0.88 -11.01 3.08
CA ILE A 115 0.52 -10.05 4.12
C ILE A 115 0.09 -10.77 5.40
N ALA A 116 -0.69 -11.85 5.30
CA ALA A 116 -1.16 -12.61 6.47
C ALA A 116 -0.02 -13.35 7.18
N ALA A 117 0.96 -13.85 6.44
CA ALA A 117 2.10 -14.59 6.96
C ALA A 117 3.20 -13.69 7.57
N ASP A 118 3.33 -12.44 7.11
CA ASP A 118 4.36 -11.52 7.61
C ASP A 118 3.88 -10.71 8.82
N THR A 119 4.14 -11.25 10.02
CA THR A 119 3.74 -10.67 11.31
C THR A 119 4.71 -9.61 11.85
N LYS A 120 5.73 -9.22 11.08
CA LYS A 120 6.74 -8.26 11.54
C LYS A 120 6.17 -6.83 11.60
N SER A 121 6.68 -6.06 12.54
CA SER A 121 6.34 -4.63 12.69
C SER A 121 6.79 -3.75 11.51
N ASP A 122 7.73 -4.25 10.68
CA ASP A 122 8.19 -3.71 9.39
C ASP A 122 8.02 -4.73 8.25
N GLY A 123 6.87 -5.44 8.28
CA GLY A 123 6.54 -6.51 7.35
C GLY A 123 6.25 -6.03 5.92
N PHE A 124 5.90 -6.98 5.06
CA PHE A 124 5.64 -6.79 3.63
C PHE A 124 4.59 -5.69 3.34
N ILE A 125 3.61 -5.50 4.21
CA ILE A 125 2.64 -4.40 4.07
C ILE A 125 3.31 -3.01 4.02
N ASP A 126 4.43 -2.82 4.70
CA ASP A 126 5.13 -1.53 4.67
C ASP A 126 5.73 -1.24 3.29
N ASP A 127 6.17 -2.25 2.53
CA ASP A 127 6.61 -2.07 1.15
C ASP A 127 5.44 -1.69 0.22
N VAL A 128 4.26 -2.28 0.43
CA VAL A 128 3.01 -1.93 -0.27
C VAL A 128 2.62 -0.47 0.00
N ARG A 129 2.62 -0.06 1.28
CA ARG A 129 2.33 1.31 1.72
C ARG A 129 3.34 2.30 1.14
N ASP A 130 4.62 1.95 1.17
CA ASP A 130 5.71 2.76 0.63
C ASP A 130 5.54 3.04 -0.85
N LEU A 131 5.18 2.01 -1.64
CA LEU A 131 4.93 2.16 -3.07
C LEU A 131 3.71 3.05 -3.32
N ARG A 132 2.60 2.77 -2.63
CA ARG A 132 1.34 3.52 -2.73
C ARG A 132 1.50 5.01 -2.43
N ARG A 133 2.22 5.34 -1.36
CA ARG A 133 2.54 6.71 -0.94
C ARG A 133 3.39 7.45 -1.98
N TYR A 134 4.36 6.78 -2.60
CA TYR A 134 5.17 7.41 -3.65
C TYR A 134 4.40 7.64 -4.96
N LEU A 135 3.45 6.76 -5.29
CA LEU A 135 2.54 7.00 -6.42
C LEU A 135 1.62 8.19 -6.14
N MET A 136 1.19 8.40 -4.90
CA MET A 136 0.44 9.58 -4.49
C MET A 136 1.28 10.86 -4.64
N LEU A 137 2.53 10.84 -4.16
CA LEU A 137 3.47 11.95 -4.32
C LEU A 137 3.69 12.34 -5.78
N ALA A 138 3.86 11.36 -6.67
CA ALA A 138 4.07 11.61 -8.08
C ALA A 138 2.89 12.37 -8.73
N GLU A 139 1.66 11.97 -8.44
CA GLU A 139 0.47 12.68 -8.91
C GLU A 139 0.32 14.05 -8.25
N ALA A 140 0.52 14.13 -6.94
CA ALA A 140 0.40 15.37 -6.17
C ALA A 140 1.36 16.46 -6.68
N GLU A 141 2.57 16.08 -7.05
CA GLU A 141 3.54 16.98 -7.66
C GLU A 141 3.07 17.47 -9.03
N ILE A 142 2.52 16.61 -9.88
CA ILE A 142 1.97 17.02 -11.18
C ILE A 142 0.77 17.96 -11.00
N ALA A 143 -0.12 17.66 -10.06
CA ALA A 143 -1.26 18.52 -9.74
C ALA A 143 -0.81 19.91 -9.26
N ALA A 144 0.17 19.96 -8.35
CA ALA A 144 0.70 21.21 -7.83
C ALA A 144 1.46 22.02 -8.88
N ARG A 145 2.26 21.37 -9.75
CA ARG A 145 2.91 22.03 -10.91
C ARG A 145 1.89 22.69 -11.82
N LYS A 146 0.80 21.99 -12.14
CA LYS A 146 -0.29 22.52 -12.97
C LYS A 146 -1.00 23.69 -12.30
N ALA A 147 -1.31 23.58 -11.00
CA ALA A 147 -2.00 24.63 -10.26
C ALA A 147 -1.14 25.91 -10.11
N GLY A 148 0.16 25.75 -9.87
CA GLY A 148 1.10 26.87 -9.74
C GLY A 148 1.68 27.37 -11.07
N ASN A 149 1.46 26.65 -12.17
CA ASN A 149 2.17 26.85 -13.44
C ASN A 149 3.70 26.92 -13.26
N VAL A 150 4.26 25.95 -12.54
CA VAL A 150 5.69 25.87 -12.20
C VAL A 150 6.29 24.53 -12.58
N GLU A 151 7.60 24.50 -12.84
CA GLU A 151 8.32 23.25 -13.15
C GLU A 151 8.58 22.39 -11.92
N ASP A 152 8.62 22.96 -10.72
CA ASP A 152 8.75 22.26 -9.44
C ASP A 152 7.84 22.96 -8.43
N SER A 153 6.96 22.19 -7.76
CA SER A 153 6.03 22.76 -6.78
C SER A 153 6.69 23.13 -5.44
N GLY A 154 7.97 22.83 -5.24
CA GLY A 154 8.60 22.91 -3.93
C GLY A 154 7.93 21.92 -2.99
N ARG A 155 7.10 22.41 -2.06
CA ARG A 155 6.25 21.60 -1.16
C ARG A 155 4.76 21.66 -1.49
N GLY A 156 4.37 22.33 -2.58
CA GLY A 156 2.96 22.52 -2.96
C GLY A 156 2.19 21.20 -3.22
N TYR A 157 2.90 20.10 -3.49
CA TYR A 157 2.29 18.77 -3.56
C TYR A 157 1.59 18.35 -2.26
N LEU A 158 2.02 18.84 -1.09
CA LEU A 158 1.40 18.50 0.20
C LEU A 158 -0.06 18.94 0.28
N ASP A 159 -0.41 20.02 -0.41
CA ASP A 159 -1.76 20.59 -0.46
C ASP A 159 -2.71 19.75 -1.32
N GLN A 160 -2.16 18.92 -2.21
CA GLN A 160 -2.93 18.08 -3.14
C GLN A 160 -3.28 16.70 -2.54
N LEU A 161 -2.57 16.28 -1.49
CA LEU A 161 -2.65 14.90 -0.96
C LEU A 161 -4.07 14.49 -0.56
N GLN A 162 -4.78 15.34 0.19
CA GLN A 162 -6.13 14.99 0.67
C GLN A 162 -7.13 14.88 -0.48
N ALA A 163 -7.09 15.82 -1.44
CA ALA A 163 -7.99 15.77 -2.60
C ALA A 163 -7.77 14.52 -3.46
N ILE A 164 -6.51 14.08 -3.61
CA ILE A 164 -6.18 12.83 -4.31
C ILE A 164 -6.67 11.60 -3.52
N ALA A 165 -6.44 11.57 -2.21
CA ALA A 165 -6.91 10.51 -1.32
C ALA A 165 -8.43 10.35 -1.37
N ASP A 166 -9.18 11.45 -1.27
CA ASP A 166 -10.64 11.47 -1.36
C ASP A 166 -11.11 11.03 -2.75
N GLY A 167 -10.43 11.47 -3.81
CA GLY A 167 -10.73 11.09 -5.19
C GLY A 167 -10.51 9.60 -5.47
N ASP A 168 -9.50 8.98 -4.85
CA ASP A 168 -9.27 7.54 -4.96
C ASP A 168 -10.37 6.74 -4.27
N VAL A 169 -10.81 7.15 -3.07
CA VAL A 169 -11.93 6.51 -2.37
C VAL A 169 -13.19 6.59 -3.22
N ALA A 170 -13.54 7.78 -3.71
CA ALA A 170 -14.73 7.98 -4.54
C ALA A 170 -14.68 7.13 -5.83
N ASN A 171 -13.51 7.02 -6.47
CA ASN A 171 -13.34 6.21 -7.67
C ASN A 171 -13.49 4.71 -7.37
N ILE A 172 -12.90 4.23 -6.27
CA ILE A 172 -13.03 2.83 -5.87
C ILE A 172 -14.50 2.48 -5.57
N GLU A 173 -15.21 3.32 -4.83
CA GLU A 173 -16.64 3.12 -4.55
C GLU A 173 -17.49 3.09 -5.83
N GLU A 174 -17.17 3.95 -6.81
CA GLU A 174 -17.81 3.94 -8.12
C GLU A 174 -17.55 2.63 -8.88
N LYS A 175 -16.30 2.17 -8.89
CA LYS A 175 -15.94 0.89 -9.55
C LYS A 175 -16.56 -0.31 -8.85
N GLU A 176 -16.68 -0.30 -7.52
CA GLU A 176 -17.39 -1.35 -6.78
C GLU A 176 -18.88 -1.39 -7.16
N ARG A 177 -19.54 -0.23 -7.30
CA ARG A 177 -20.94 -0.19 -7.78
C ARG A 177 -21.09 -0.77 -9.20
N ALA A 178 -20.12 -0.53 -10.07
CA ALA A 178 -20.18 -0.95 -11.47
C ALA A 178 -19.81 -2.42 -11.69
N TYR A 179 -18.78 -2.92 -11.00
CA TYR A 179 -18.16 -4.23 -11.30
C TYR A 179 -18.11 -5.17 -10.08
N GLY A 180 -18.45 -4.68 -8.89
CA GLY A 180 -18.25 -5.35 -7.63
C GLY A 180 -16.77 -5.67 -7.37
N SER A 181 -16.55 -6.58 -6.41
CA SER A 181 -15.23 -7.01 -5.93
C SER A 181 -14.41 -7.86 -6.92
N SER A 182 -14.55 -7.60 -8.23
CA SER A 182 -13.93 -8.30 -9.36
C SER A 182 -12.41 -8.41 -9.26
N TRP A 183 -11.75 -7.41 -8.67
CA TRP A 183 -10.30 -7.31 -8.54
C TRP A 183 -9.69 -8.42 -7.66
N LYS A 184 -10.44 -8.96 -6.70
CA LYS A 184 -9.99 -10.02 -5.77
C LYS A 184 -10.62 -11.39 -6.02
N ARG A 185 -11.53 -11.54 -7.00
CA ARG A 185 -12.24 -12.79 -7.30
C ARG A 185 -11.35 -14.00 -7.58
N ARG A 186 -10.08 -13.78 -7.97
CA ARG A 186 -9.10 -14.83 -8.27
C ARG A 186 -8.03 -14.97 -7.18
N GLY A 187 -8.35 -14.60 -5.95
CA GLY A 187 -7.42 -14.67 -4.82
C GLY A 187 -6.30 -13.64 -4.89
N GLY A 188 -5.27 -13.82 -4.04
CA GLY A 188 -4.18 -12.84 -3.92
C GLY A 188 -3.27 -12.82 -5.15
N ILE A 189 -3.05 -13.97 -5.80
CA ILE A 189 -2.33 -14.00 -7.09
C ILE A 189 -3.06 -13.15 -8.13
N GLY A 190 -4.39 -13.30 -8.23
CA GLY A 190 -5.20 -12.51 -9.15
C GLY A 190 -5.13 -11.02 -8.86
N ALA A 191 -5.22 -10.64 -7.58
CA ALA A 191 -5.10 -9.25 -7.15
C ALA A 191 -3.72 -8.68 -7.48
N PHE A 192 -2.63 -9.42 -7.23
CA PHE A 192 -1.28 -9.03 -7.61
C PHE A 192 -1.15 -8.76 -9.10
N MET A 193 -1.62 -9.70 -9.94
CA MET A 193 -1.54 -9.58 -11.40
C MET A 193 -2.33 -8.38 -11.95
N MET A 194 -3.39 -7.91 -11.26
CA MET A 194 -4.11 -6.71 -11.66
C MET A 194 -3.22 -5.47 -11.63
N PHE A 195 -2.44 -5.31 -10.55
CA PHE A 195 -1.63 -4.11 -10.37
C PHE A 195 -0.21 -4.27 -10.91
N ALA A 196 0.34 -5.48 -11.01
CA ALA A 196 1.62 -5.74 -11.69
C ALA A 196 1.59 -5.25 -13.14
N ARG A 197 0.51 -5.56 -13.86
CA ARG A 197 0.31 -5.07 -15.23
C ARG A 197 0.28 -3.55 -15.33
N LYS A 198 -0.13 -2.82 -14.29
CA LYS A 198 -0.08 -1.35 -14.28
C LYS A 198 1.36 -0.87 -14.18
N PHE A 199 2.16 -1.50 -13.33
CA PHE A 199 3.58 -1.16 -13.21
C PHE A 199 4.35 -1.48 -14.50
N ASP A 200 4.12 -2.65 -15.11
CA ASP A 200 4.72 -3.00 -16.41
C ASP A 200 4.43 -1.95 -17.48
N ARG A 201 3.19 -1.45 -17.53
CA ARG A 201 2.80 -0.38 -18.46
C ARG A 201 3.49 0.94 -18.15
N ILE A 202 3.62 1.30 -16.88
CA ILE A 202 4.37 2.49 -16.46
C ILE A 202 5.81 2.39 -16.95
N GLU A 203 6.48 1.26 -16.67
CA GLU A 203 7.87 1.01 -17.08
C GLU A 203 8.03 1.09 -18.61
N GLN A 204 7.20 0.36 -19.36
CA GLN A 204 7.23 0.38 -20.82
C GLN A 204 7.05 1.81 -21.35
N ARG A 205 6.10 2.58 -20.81
CA ARG A 205 5.81 3.95 -21.28
C ARG A 205 6.94 4.92 -21.01
N VAL A 206 7.71 4.75 -19.92
CA VAL A 206 8.84 5.63 -19.61
C VAL A 206 10.17 5.14 -20.18
N SER A 207 10.21 3.94 -20.77
CA SER A 207 11.45 3.32 -21.26
C SER A 207 11.98 3.91 -22.58
N THR A 208 11.16 4.70 -23.28
CA THR A 208 11.46 5.30 -24.59
C THR A 208 11.38 6.82 -24.53
N GLU A 209 12.09 7.50 -25.42
CA GLU A 209 11.97 8.96 -25.52
C GLU A 209 10.75 9.34 -26.36
N ILE A 210 10.14 10.49 -26.04
CA ILE A 210 9.06 11.10 -26.82
C ILE A 210 9.59 12.42 -27.40
N ALA A 211 9.56 12.55 -28.73
CA ALA A 211 9.91 13.81 -29.38
C ALA A 211 8.87 14.89 -29.08
N ALA A 212 9.32 16.12 -28.86
CA ALA A 212 8.43 17.26 -28.71
C ALA A 212 7.64 17.54 -29.99
N THR A 213 6.39 17.97 -29.85
CA THR A 213 5.54 18.41 -30.96
C THR A 213 5.05 19.84 -30.71
N ALA A 214 4.35 20.43 -31.68
CA ALA A 214 3.72 21.74 -31.49
C ALA A 214 2.67 21.74 -30.36
N GLU A 215 2.09 20.57 -30.04
CA GLU A 215 0.97 20.42 -29.10
C GLU A 215 1.37 19.81 -27.75
N ALA A 216 2.57 19.22 -27.63
CA ALA A 216 3.01 18.52 -26.44
C ALA A 216 4.53 18.62 -26.23
N PRO A 217 4.99 18.71 -24.97
CA PRO A 217 6.41 18.64 -24.67
C PRO A 217 6.98 17.25 -24.99
N GLY A 218 8.30 17.18 -25.22
CA GLY A 218 8.99 15.90 -25.30
C GLY A 218 9.21 15.26 -23.93
N ALA A 219 9.62 14.00 -23.92
CA ALA A 219 9.98 13.27 -22.72
C ALA A 219 11.28 12.50 -22.89
N GLN A 220 12.19 12.69 -21.94
CA GLN A 220 13.40 11.89 -21.83
C GLN A 220 13.10 10.56 -21.16
N LYS A 221 13.85 9.54 -21.56
CA LYS A 221 13.78 8.19 -20.98
C LYS A 221 13.84 8.26 -19.45
N HIS A 222 12.95 7.51 -18.82
CA HIS A 222 12.76 7.37 -17.37
C HIS A 222 12.33 8.66 -16.65
N ASN A 223 12.10 9.78 -17.35
CA ASN A 223 11.63 11.00 -16.71
C ASN A 223 10.11 10.97 -16.55
N LEU A 224 9.64 10.42 -15.42
CA LEU A 224 8.21 10.18 -15.16
C LEU A 224 7.35 11.42 -15.39
N PHE A 225 7.76 12.58 -14.89
CA PHE A 225 6.96 13.81 -14.99
C PHE A 225 6.84 14.30 -16.42
N GLN A 226 7.93 14.25 -17.20
CA GLN A 226 7.86 14.60 -18.63
C GLN A 226 6.95 13.64 -19.38
N HIS A 227 7.04 12.34 -19.10
CA HIS A 227 6.14 11.35 -19.70
C HIS A 227 4.67 11.58 -19.35
N ILE A 228 4.34 11.97 -18.11
CA ILE A 228 2.97 12.32 -17.73
C ILE A 228 2.47 13.54 -18.50
N LEU A 229 3.32 14.56 -18.68
CA LEU A 229 2.95 15.79 -19.39
C LEU A 229 2.86 15.60 -20.92
N ALA A 230 3.65 14.68 -21.48
CA ALA A 230 3.66 14.36 -22.90
C ALA A 230 2.57 13.35 -23.31
N ASP A 231 1.98 12.61 -22.37
CA ASP A 231 1.00 11.56 -22.71
C ASP A 231 -0.36 12.16 -23.12
N ARG A 232 -0.75 11.90 -24.37
CA ARG A 232 -2.02 12.34 -24.99
C ARG A 232 -2.98 11.19 -25.31
N ARG A 233 -2.69 9.98 -24.83
CA ARG A 233 -3.53 8.79 -25.09
C ARG A 233 -4.88 8.92 -24.37
N ALA A 234 -5.86 8.15 -24.84
CA ALA A 234 -7.17 8.05 -24.19
C ALA A 234 -7.07 7.50 -22.75
N GLU A 235 -6.15 6.57 -22.51
CA GLU A 235 -5.74 6.11 -21.17
C GLU A 235 -4.31 6.60 -20.90
N PRO A 236 -4.12 7.82 -20.36
CA PRO A 236 -2.81 8.41 -20.12
C PRO A 236 -2.02 7.68 -19.02
N LEU A 237 -0.69 7.86 -19.00
CA LEU A 237 0.21 7.27 -18.01
C LEU A 237 -0.21 7.57 -16.57
N LEU A 238 -0.78 8.75 -16.33
CA LEU A 238 -1.28 9.14 -15.01
C LEU A 238 -2.41 8.22 -14.52
N ASP A 239 -3.22 7.67 -15.42
CA ASP A 239 -4.28 6.74 -15.05
C ASP A 239 -3.72 5.36 -14.66
N ASP A 240 -2.62 4.90 -15.27
CA ASP A 240 -1.92 3.71 -14.80
C ASP A 240 -1.34 3.89 -13.39
N ILE A 241 -0.80 5.08 -13.08
CA ILE A 241 -0.31 5.44 -11.74
C ILE A 241 -1.44 5.42 -10.71
N ARG A 242 -2.59 6.03 -11.07
CA ARG A 242 -3.78 6.07 -10.23
C ARG A 242 -4.36 4.69 -9.97
N ASP A 243 -4.50 3.89 -11.02
CA ASP A 243 -5.04 2.54 -10.91
C ASP A 243 -4.16 1.66 -10.03
N LEU A 244 -2.83 1.69 -10.24
CA LEU A 244 -1.89 0.97 -9.38
C LEU A 244 -2.07 1.40 -7.92
N ARG A 245 -2.09 2.70 -7.65
CA ARG A 245 -2.28 3.23 -6.29
C ARG A 245 -3.58 2.74 -5.66
N ARG A 246 -4.70 2.77 -6.40
CA ARG A 246 -6.01 2.30 -5.93
C ARG A 246 -6.05 0.81 -5.66
N TYR A 247 -5.42 -0.03 -6.48
CA TYR A 247 -5.28 -1.45 -6.16
C TYR A 247 -4.50 -1.68 -4.87
N LEU A 248 -3.46 -0.89 -4.60
CA LEU A 248 -2.71 -1.00 -3.35
C LEU A 248 -3.52 -0.47 -2.14
N VAL A 249 -4.46 0.48 -2.32
CA VAL A 249 -5.44 0.85 -1.28
C VAL A 249 -6.35 -0.33 -0.99
N LEU A 250 -6.91 -0.93 -2.05
CA LEU A 250 -7.82 -2.08 -1.97
C LEU A 250 -7.19 -3.26 -1.23
N VAL A 251 -5.92 -3.57 -1.50
CA VAL A 251 -5.20 -4.66 -0.82
C VAL A 251 -5.12 -4.44 0.69
N GLU A 252 -4.72 -3.25 1.15
CA GLU A 252 -4.63 -3.00 2.59
C GLU A 252 -6.01 -2.97 3.25
N ALA A 253 -6.99 -2.33 2.60
CA ALA A 253 -8.36 -2.26 3.10
C ALA A 253 -8.97 -3.66 3.24
N GLU A 254 -8.72 -4.55 2.27
CA GLU A 254 -9.14 -5.95 2.33
C GLU A 254 -8.48 -6.68 3.49
N MET A 255 -7.17 -6.54 3.67
CA MET A 255 -6.47 -7.23 4.75
C MET A 255 -6.86 -6.69 6.13
N ALA A 256 -7.18 -5.40 6.24
CA ALA A 256 -7.76 -4.82 7.44
C ALA A 256 -9.17 -5.39 7.72
N ALA A 257 -10.02 -5.49 6.70
CA ALA A 257 -11.36 -6.06 6.83
C ALA A 257 -11.36 -7.57 7.19
N ARG A 258 -10.31 -8.30 6.80
CA ARG A 258 -10.08 -9.68 7.25
C ARG A 258 -9.53 -9.78 8.68
N GLY A 259 -9.24 -8.65 9.33
CA GLY A 259 -8.60 -8.61 10.65
C GLY A 259 -7.14 -9.10 10.63
N ALA A 260 -6.48 -9.08 9.47
CA ALA A 260 -5.11 -9.55 9.32
C ALA A 260 -4.06 -8.48 9.67
N LEU A 261 -4.43 -7.19 9.62
CA LEU A 261 -3.56 -6.08 10.01
C LEU A 261 -4.37 -4.88 10.51
N GLU A 262 -3.69 -3.99 11.21
CA GLU A 262 -4.16 -2.65 11.53
C GLU A 262 -3.70 -1.65 10.48
N ILE A 263 -4.53 -0.64 10.20
CA ILE A 263 -4.23 0.41 9.23
C ILE A 263 -3.19 1.38 9.77
N GLY A 264 -2.22 1.72 8.92
CA GLY A 264 -1.10 2.58 9.28
C GLY A 264 0.12 1.83 9.77
N THR A 265 1.26 2.50 9.79
CA THR A 265 2.55 1.87 10.12
C THR A 265 2.96 2.16 11.56
N SER A 266 3.75 1.24 12.11
CA SER A 266 4.56 1.45 13.32
C SER A 266 5.45 2.70 13.23
N ARG A 267 5.79 3.15 12.01
CA ARG A 267 6.58 4.36 11.74
C ARG A 267 5.75 5.65 11.77
N ASP A 268 4.46 5.58 11.46
CA ASP A 268 3.54 6.72 11.52
C ASP A 268 3.22 7.10 12.97
N ASN A 269 3.32 6.12 13.90
CA ASN A 269 3.06 6.26 15.34
C ASN A 269 4.31 6.53 16.20
N ARG A 270 5.50 6.65 15.60
CA ARG A 270 6.68 7.14 16.33
C ARG A 270 6.55 8.65 16.50
N GLU A 271 5.88 9.08 17.55
CA GLU A 271 6.22 10.37 18.15
C GLU A 271 7.71 10.30 18.48
N LYS A 272 8.49 11.23 17.91
CA LYS A 272 9.90 11.37 18.29
C LYS A 272 9.91 11.73 19.77
N SER A 273 10.44 10.86 20.62
CA SER A 273 10.90 11.24 21.97
C SER A 273 11.93 12.36 21.87
#